data_AF-A0A2U9CVT8-F1
#
_entry.id   AF-A0A2U9CVT8-F1
#
_cell.length_a   1.000
_cell.length_b   1.000
_cell.length_c   1.000
_cell.angle_alpha   90.00
_cell.angle_beta   90.00
_cell.angle_gamma   90.00
#
_symmetry.space_group_name_H-M   'P 1'
#
loop_
_entity.id
_entity.type
_entity.pdbx_description
1 polymer ?
#
loop_
_entity_poly.entity_id
_entity_poly.type
_entity_poly.pdbx_seq_one_letter_code
_entity_poly.pdbx_strand_id
1 'polypeptide(L)'
;MEVQDQESLARWDGLGSRDASSRNEAMENICQEVMRRVEAIGPIPAPAPSPPASVSPPNSDLNDILAHLLMLASRCPFEDVKERSIRLLQAVQDLGVRIPRPLGNGPSRFIPEKEILQVSKVDARTQSIFEDAFAALRRLDNISLVMGFHPQYLESFLRTQHYLLQMDGPLSLHYRHYIGIMAAARHQCSYLVNLHVNDFLQVGGDLKWLNGLDEAPQKLQQLGELNKILAHRPWLLTKEHIERLLKAEEHSWSLAELIHAVVLLTHYHSLASFTFGCGIMPEIHCDGGHTFRPPSLSQYCVCDIANGNGHANHHDDLFGNQEVCGEVEVLMERMKQLQECRDDEEASQEEMATRFEREKTESMLVVTAEDEEGVPSRDISRHFEDPSYGYKDFSRRGEHVPTLRVQDYSWEDHGFSLVNRLYPDVGQMLDEKFQMAYNLTYNTMATHKDVDTSMLRRAIWNYIHCMFGIRYVARYSSCDLSLILKCRVFMLSQHCRDRC
;
A
#
# COMPACT_ATOMS: atom_id res chain seq x y z
N MET A 1 -10.16 -18.34 -23.71
CA MET A 1 -9.58 -17.88 -22.44
C MET A 1 -10.03 -16.45 -22.12
N GLU A 2 -10.22 -15.58 -23.11
CA GLU A 2 -10.73 -14.19 -22.93
C GLU A 2 -12.17 -14.07 -22.38
N VAL A 3 -13.05 -15.05 -22.64
CA VAL A 3 -14.46 -15.01 -22.18
C VAL A 3 -14.61 -15.37 -20.69
N GLN A 4 -13.66 -16.14 -20.15
CA GLN A 4 -13.77 -16.76 -18.83
C GLN A 4 -13.44 -15.80 -17.68
N ASP A 5 -12.54 -14.84 -17.92
CA ASP A 5 -12.16 -13.81 -16.94
C ASP A 5 -13.16 -12.64 -16.86
N GLN A 6 -13.91 -12.37 -17.94
CA GLN A 6 -14.95 -11.34 -17.92
C GLN A 6 -16.24 -11.84 -17.24
N GLU A 7 -16.55 -13.13 -17.37
CA GLU A 7 -17.66 -13.80 -16.63
C GLU A 7 -17.35 -13.98 -15.14
N SER A 8 -16.08 -14.09 -14.74
CA SER A 8 -15.70 -14.35 -13.35
C SER A 8 -15.92 -13.15 -12.42
N LEU A 9 -15.85 -11.92 -12.94
CA LEU A 9 -16.03 -10.66 -12.20
C LEU A 9 -17.47 -10.15 -12.20
N ALA A 10 -18.18 -10.21 -13.34
CA ALA A 10 -19.61 -9.89 -13.42
C ALA A 10 -20.45 -10.70 -12.42
N ARG A 11 -19.95 -11.89 -12.07
CA ARG A 11 -20.50 -12.78 -11.05
C ARG A 11 -20.71 -12.11 -9.69
N TRP A 12 -19.88 -11.15 -9.31
CA TRP A 12 -19.88 -10.54 -7.97
C TRP A 12 -20.52 -9.14 -7.93
N ASP A 13 -20.89 -8.59 -9.09
CA ASP A 13 -21.39 -7.22 -9.24
C ASP A 13 -22.68 -6.93 -8.47
N GLY A 14 -23.52 -7.93 -8.22
CA GLY A 14 -24.73 -7.73 -7.41
C GLY A 14 -24.47 -7.64 -5.89
N LEU A 15 -23.34 -8.16 -5.39
CA LEU A 15 -23.10 -8.32 -3.95
C LEU A 15 -22.80 -7.03 -3.19
N GLY A 16 -22.31 -6.01 -3.85
CA GLY A 16 -22.09 -4.68 -3.26
C GLY A 16 -23.21 -3.70 -3.58
N SER A 17 -24.39 -4.17 -3.99
CA SER A 17 -25.58 -3.34 -4.07
C SER A 17 -26.00 -2.88 -2.67
N ARG A 18 -26.49 -1.64 -2.55
CA ARG A 18 -27.12 -1.13 -1.31
C ARG A 18 -28.46 -1.83 -1.03
N ASP A 19 -29.14 -2.33 -2.07
CA ASP A 19 -30.38 -3.09 -1.94
C ASP A 19 -30.10 -4.56 -1.56
N ALA A 20 -30.69 -4.99 -0.45
CA ALA A 20 -30.57 -6.36 0.05
C ALA A 20 -31.17 -7.40 -0.91
N SER A 21 -32.20 -7.04 -1.68
CA SER A 21 -32.83 -7.96 -2.63
C SER A 21 -31.88 -8.32 -3.75
N SER A 22 -31.21 -7.30 -4.32
CA SER A 22 -30.17 -7.45 -5.34
C SER A 22 -28.99 -8.29 -4.85
N ARG A 23 -28.54 -8.07 -3.61
CA ARG A 23 -27.47 -8.90 -3.01
C ARG A 23 -27.90 -10.35 -2.84
N ASN A 24 -29.14 -10.57 -2.39
CA ASN A 24 -29.68 -11.91 -2.20
C ASN A 24 -29.79 -12.69 -3.51
N GLU A 25 -30.25 -12.04 -4.58
CA GLU A 25 -30.32 -12.63 -5.92
C GLU A 25 -28.93 -13.01 -6.45
N ALA A 26 -27.96 -12.10 -6.35
CA ALA A 26 -26.59 -12.38 -6.77
C ALA A 26 -25.97 -13.54 -5.96
N MET A 27 -26.19 -13.57 -4.66
CA MET A 27 -25.70 -14.65 -3.81
C MET A 27 -26.38 -15.99 -4.13
N GLU A 28 -27.66 -15.98 -4.52
CA GLU A 28 -28.37 -17.18 -4.97
C GLU A 28 -27.76 -17.75 -6.26
N ASN A 29 -27.45 -16.88 -7.23
CA ASN A 29 -26.77 -17.28 -8.47
C ASN A 29 -25.39 -17.90 -8.19
N ILE A 30 -24.63 -17.32 -7.26
CA ILE A 30 -23.33 -17.85 -6.82
C ILE A 30 -23.49 -19.22 -6.14
N CYS A 31 -24.47 -19.38 -5.24
CA CYS A 31 -24.77 -20.66 -4.60
C CYS A 31 -25.06 -21.75 -5.65
N GLN A 32 -25.92 -21.46 -6.63
CA GLN A 32 -26.28 -22.42 -7.67
C GLN A 32 -25.09 -22.80 -8.54
N GLU A 33 -24.24 -21.84 -8.92
CA GLU A 33 -23.00 -22.09 -9.66
C GLU A 33 -22.05 -23.01 -8.88
N VAL A 34 -21.79 -22.70 -7.61
CA VAL A 34 -20.87 -23.46 -6.76
C VAL A 34 -21.38 -24.89 -6.57
N MET A 35 -22.67 -25.05 -6.24
CA MET A 35 -23.25 -26.39 -6.01
C MET A 35 -23.22 -27.23 -7.29
N ARG A 36 -23.56 -26.65 -8.44
CA ARG A 36 -23.46 -27.33 -9.74
C ARG A 36 -22.03 -27.79 -10.04
N ARG A 37 -21.02 -26.96 -9.74
CA ARG A 37 -19.61 -27.32 -9.94
C ARG A 37 -19.15 -28.41 -8.98
N VAL A 38 -19.59 -28.35 -7.72
CA VAL A 38 -19.28 -29.38 -6.72
C VAL A 38 -19.87 -30.73 -7.11
N GLU A 39 -21.13 -30.76 -7.57
CA GLU A 39 -21.78 -31.98 -8.06
C GLU A 39 -21.05 -32.59 -9.28
N ALA A 40 -20.48 -31.75 -10.15
CA ALA A 40 -19.73 -32.18 -11.32
C ALA A 40 -18.38 -32.85 -11.00
N ILE A 41 -17.82 -32.67 -9.79
CA ILE A 41 -16.56 -33.31 -9.38
C ILE A 41 -16.72 -34.83 -9.24
N GLY A 42 -17.96 -35.31 -9.05
CA GLY A 42 -18.26 -36.73 -8.88
C GLY A 42 -17.65 -37.34 -7.60
N PRO A 43 -18.00 -38.60 -7.25
CA PRO A 43 -17.39 -39.27 -6.11
C PRO A 43 -15.92 -39.58 -6.39
N ILE A 44 -15.04 -39.22 -5.45
CA ILE A 44 -13.58 -39.42 -5.51
C ILE A 44 -13.24 -40.90 -5.83
N PRO A 45 -12.57 -41.22 -6.95
CA PRO A 45 -12.03 -42.56 -7.17
C PRO A 45 -10.84 -42.83 -6.24
N ALA A 46 -10.64 -44.09 -5.85
CA ALA A 46 -9.53 -44.56 -5.02
C ALA A 46 -8.15 -44.07 -5.53
N PRO A 47 -7.15 -43.88 -4.64
CA PRO A 47 -5.92 -43.16 -4.98
C PRO A 47 -5.10 -43.92 -6.03
N ALA A 48 -5.01 -43.36 -7.24
CA ALA A 48 -4.07 -43.77 -8.27
C ALA A 48 -2.81 -42.88 -8.23
N PRO A 49 -1.64 -43.39 -8.65
CA PRO A 49 -0.39 -42.63 -8.60
C PRO A 49 -0.41 -41.43 -9.57
N SER A 50 0.22 -40.34 -9.14
CA SER A 50 0.26 -39.01 -9.76
C SER A 50 0.68 -39.01 -11.25
N PRO A 51 0.02 -38.23 -12.13
CA PRO A 51 0.56 -37.93 -13.45
C PRO A 51 1.54 -36.73 -13.41
N PRO A 52 2.35 -36.51 -14.47
CA PRO A 52 3.37 -35.47 -14.48
C PRO A 52 2.77 -34.06 -14.62
N ALA A 53 3.47 -33.08 -14.04
CA ALA A 53 3.10 -31.68 -13.99
C ALA A 53 3.26 -30.98 -15.35
N SER A 54 2.18 -30.87 -16.14
CA SER A 54 2.14 -29.91 -17.25
C SER A 54 0.73 -29.52 -17.71
N VAL A 55 -0.30 -29.68 -16.88
CA VAL A 55 -1.67 -29.23 -17.20
C VAL A 55 -2.24 -28.55 -15.96
N SER A 56 -2.79 -27.34 -16.12
CA SER A 56 -3.51 -26.60 -15.08
C SER A 56 -4.52 -27.53 -14.38
N PRO A 57 -4.55 -27.61 -13.04
CA PRO A 57 -5.39 -28.59 -12.37
C PRO A 57 -6.87 -28.34 -12.71
N PRO A 58 -7.69 -29.39 -12.95
CA PRO A 58 -9.08 -29.28 -13.41
C PRO A 58 -10.05 -28.53 -12.46
N ASN A 59 -9.57 -28.05 -11.30
CA ASN A 59 -10.33 -27.39 -10.25
C ASN A 59 -9.93 -25.91 -10.01
N SER A 60 -9.10 -25.28 -10.85
CA SER A 60 -8.60 -23.91 -10.59
C SER A 60 -9.74 -22.90 -10.42
N ASP A 61 -10.69 -22.87 -11.34
CA ASP A 61 -11.79 -21.90 -11.32
C ASP A 61 -12.76 -22.10 -10.14
N LEU A 62 -13.02 -23.34 -9.70
CA LEU A 62 -13.78 -23.58 -8.45
C LEU A 62 -13.00 -23.13 -7.22
N ASN A 63 -11.69 -23.40 -7.17
CA ASN A 63 -10.84 -22.97 -6.06
C ASN A 63 -10.81 -21.43 -5.97
N ASP A 64 -10.76 -20.72 -7.10
CA ASP A 64 -10.80 -19.27 -7.15
C ASP A 64 -12.12 -18.72 -6.59
N ILE A 65 -13.25 -19.35 -6.91
CA ILE A 65 -14.56 -19.01 -6.32
C ILE A 65 -14.56 -19.24 -4.81
N LEU A 66 -14.08 -20.39 -4.35
CA LEU A 66 -14.05 -20.71 -2.92
C LEU A 66 -13.12 -19.75 -2.15
N ALA A 67 -12.03 -19.32 -2.76
CA ALA A 67 -11.12 -18.34 -2.16
C ALA A 67 -11.76 -16.94 -2.06
N HIS A 68 -12.54 -16.54 -3.08
CA HIS A 68 -13.35 -15.31 -3.02
C HIS A 68 -14.44 -15.40 -1.94
N LEU A 69 -15.16 -16.54 -1.85
CA LEU A 69 -16.15 -16.77 -0.80
C LEU A 69 -15.53 -16.70 0.61
N LEU A 70 -14.30 -17.21 0.78
CA LEU A 70 -13.57 -17.10 2.04
C LEU A 70 -13.27 -15.63 2.39
N MET A 71 -12.90 -14.81 1.42
CA MET A 71 -12.73 -13.36 1.61
C MET A 71 -14.05 -12.73 2.05
N LEU A 72 -15.16 -13.02 1.37
CA LEU A 72 -16.49 -12.49 1.70
C LEU A 72 -16.96 -12.90 3.10
N ALA A 73 -16.81 -14.17 3.45
CA ALA A 73 -17.12 -14.72 4.77
C ALA A 73 -16.33 -14.04 5.90
N SER A 74 -15.13 -13.55 5.60
CA SER A 74 -14.25 -12.93 6.59
C SER A 74 -14.44 -11.41 6.69
N ARG A 75 -14.68 -10.72 5.57
CA ARG A 75 -14.46 -9.27 5.44
C ARG A 75 -15.60 -8.49 4.79
N CYS A 76 -16.65 -9.16 4.30
CA CYS A 76 -17.76 -8.43 3.69
C CYS A 76 -18.43 -7.53 4.74
N PRO A 77 -18.64 -6.23 4.44
CA PRO A 77 -19.32 -5.33 5.36
C PRO A 77 -20.82 -5.62 5.45
N PHE A 78 -21.40 -6.31 4.46
CA PHE A 78 -22.81 -6.70 4.46
C PHE A 78 -23.00 -8.07 5.13
N GLU A 79 -23.67 -8.07 6.29
CA GLU A 79 -23.81 -9.26 7.13
C GLU A 79 -24.59 -10.39 6.43
N ASP A 80 -25.57 -10.05 5.57
CA ASP A 80 -26.32 -11.03 4.77
C ASP A 80 -25.41 -11.79 3.79
N VAL A 81 -24.53 -11.10 3.08
CA VAL A 81 -23.55 -11.71 2.17
C VAL A 81 -22.53 -12.55 2.95
N LYS A 82 -22.07 -12.03 4.09
CA LYS A 82 -21.11 -12.70 4.97
C LYS A 82 -21.66 -14.02 5.51
N GLU A 83 -22.86 -14.01 6.11
CA GLU A 83 -23.51 -15.20 6.63
C GLU A 83 -23.76 -16.25 5.54
N ARG A 84 -24.25 -15.83 4.36
CA ARG A 84 -24.49 -16.76 3.24
C ARG A 84 -23.20 -17.36 2.71
N SER A 85 -22.11 -16.58 2.65
CA SER A 85 -20.79 -17.09 2.25
C SER A 85 -20.27 -18.15 3.23
N ILE A 86 -20.43 -17.92 4.54
CA ILE A 86 -20.07 -18.90 5.59
C ILE A 86 -20.87 -20.20 5.41
N ARG A 87 -22.20 -20.10 5.25
CA ARG A 87 -23.08 -21.27 5.07
C ARG A 87 -22.74 -22.04 3.80
N LEU A 88 -22.44 -21.35 2.70
CA LEU A 88 -22.06 -21.98 1.44
C LEU A 88 -20.74 -22.74 1.58
N LEU A 89 -19.72 -22.14 2.19
CA LEU A 89 -18.44 -22.83 2.44
C LEU A 89 -18.63 -24.06 3.34
N GLN A 90 -19.48 -23.98 4.37
CA GLN A 90 -19.83 -25.13 5.22
C GLN A 90 -20.51 -26.24 4.41
N ALA A 91 -21.50 -25.91 3.57
CA ALA A 91 -22.18 -26.90 2.74
C ALA A 91 -21.23 -27.60 1.76
N VAL A 92 -20.30 -26.85 1.15
CA VAL A 92 -19.25 -27.41 0.27
C VAL A 92 -18.33 -28.35 1.06
N GLN A 93 -17.98 -27.98 2.30
CA GLN A 93 -17.17 -28.80 3.18
C GLN A 93 -17.90 -30.10 3.61
N ASP A 94 -19.19 -30.03 3.89
CA ASP A 94 -20.05 -31.18 4.24
C ASP A 94 -20.17 -32.19 3.09
N LEU A 95 -20.08 -31.71 1.84
CA LEU A 95 -20.01 -32.55 0.63
C LEU A 95 -18.62 -33.16 0.39
N GLY A 96 -17.66 -32.95 1.30
CA GLY A 96 -16.32 -33.53 1.24
C GLY A 96 -15.35 -32.79 0.32
N VAL A 97 -15.72 -31.62 -0.20
CA VAL A 97 -14.82 -30.77 -0.97
C VAL A 97 -13.96 -29.94 -0.02
N ARG A 98 -12.66 -29.84 -0.32
CA ARG A 98 -11.75 -29.02 0.50
C ARG A 98 -12.02 -27.55 0.27
N ILE A 99 -12.24 -26.81 1.35
CA ILE A 99 -12.36 -25.35 1.34
C ILE A 99 -11.01 -24.68 1.65
N PRO A 100 -10.77 -23.47 1.14
CA PRO A 100 -9.55 -22.73 1.46
C PRO A 100 -9.59 -22.21 2.89
N ARG A 101 -8.41 -21.99 3.46
CA ARG A 101 -8.21 -21.30 4.73
C ARG A 101 -7.20 -20.16 4.56
N PRO A 102 -7.30 -19.06 5.33
CA PRO A 102 -6.35 -17.98 5.26
C PRO A 102 -4.96 -18.44 5.73
N LEU A 103 -3.90 -17.90 5.12
CA LEU A 103 -2.51 -18.15 5.52
C LEU A 103 -2.01 -17.19 6.61
N GLY A 104 -2.64 -16.03 6.75
CA GLY A 104 -2.33 -15.04 7.78
C GLY A 104 -3.52 -14.77 8.68
N ASN A 105 -3.25 -14.27 9.89
CA ASN A 105 -4.28 -14.00 10.90
C ASN A 105 -4.98 -12.64 10.67
N GLY A 106 -4.49 -11.80 9.76
CA GLY A 106 -4.97 -10.43 9.60
C GLY A 106 -4.45 -9.71 8.35
N PRO A 107 -4.80 -8.42 8.19
CA PRO A 107 -4.39 -7.62 7.04
C PRO A 107 -2.91 -7.16 7.10
N SER A 108 -2.29 -7.23 8.28
CA SER A 108 -0.91 -6.84 8.53
C SER A 108 -0.22 -7.88 9.40
N ARG A 109 1.07 -8.11 9.15
CA ARG A 109 1.95 -8.95 9.99
C ARG A 109 2.37 -8.26 11.30
N PHE A 110 2.13 -6.96 11.43
CA PHE A 110 2.52 -6.16 12.59
C PHE A 110 1.36 -5.90 13.57
N ILE A 111 0.12 -6.22 13.19
CA ILE A 111 -1.05 -6.03 14.06
C ILE A 111 -1.36 -7.34 14.78
N PRO A 112 -1.33 -7.38 16.13
CA PRO A 112 -1.69 -8.56 16.90
C PRO A 112 -3.14 -8.99 16.63
N GLU A 113 -3.41 -10.30 16.64
CA GLU A 113 -4.74 -10.85 16.27
C GLU A 113 -5.90 -10.25 17.07
N LYS A 114 -5.67 -9.94 18.35
CA LYS A 114 -6.68 -9.35 19.25
C LYS A 114 -6.99 -7.88 18.95
N GLU A 115 -6.10 -7.20 18.25
CA GLU A 115 -6.19 -5.78 17.89
C GLU A 115 -6.68 -5.58 16.45
N ILE A 116 -6.86 -6.67 15.69
CA ILE A 116 -7.38 -6.60 14.33
C ILE A 116 -8.79 -6.01 14.36
N LEU A 117 -8.95 -4.98 13.54
CA LEU A 117 -10.22 -4.32 13.33
C LEU A 117 -11.25 -5.30 12.77
N GLN A 118 -12.35 -5.48 13.51
CA GLN A 118 -13.45 -6.35 13.09
C GLN A 118 -14.47 -5.52 12.32
N VAL A 119 -14.62 -5.79 11.01
CA VAL A 119 -15.52 -5.05 10.11
C VAL A 119 -16.93 -4.93 10.69
N SER A 120 -17.48 -6.00 11.29
CA SER A 120 -18.83 -5.99 11.87
C SER A 120 -18.97 -5.26 13.22
N LYS A 121 -17.89 -4.71 13.79
CA LYS A 121 -17.88 -4.05 15.12
C LYS A 121 -17.34 -2.62 15.09
N VAL A 122 -17.08 -2.07 13.90
CA VAL A 122 -16.67 -0.67 13.78
C VAL A 122 -17.85 0.27 14.04
N ASP A 123 -17.55 1.54 14.30
CA ASP A 123 -18.58 2.57 14.41
C ASP A 123 -19.32 2.79 13.08
N ALA A 124 -20.50 3.40 13.15
CA ALA A 124 -21.38 3.57 12.00
C ALA A 124 -20.74 4.36 10.84
N ARG A 125 -19.82 5.30 11.11
CA ARG A 125 -19.15 6.06 10.06
C ARG A 125 -18.15 5.17 9.32
N THR A 126 -17.31 4.46 10.04
CA THR A 126 -16.33 3.53 9.46
C THR A 126 -17.02 2.40 8.69
N GLN A 127 -18.14 1.90 9.21
CA GLN A 127 -18.97 0.91 8.53
C GLN A 127 -19.45 1.43 7.17
N SER A 128 -19.99 2.66 7.12
CA SER A 128 -20.43 3.27 5.86
C SER A 128 -19.30 3.38 4.84
N ILE A 129 -18.09 3.78 5.27
CA ILE A 129 -16.92 3.89 4.41
C ILE A 129 -16.56 2.53 3.81
N PHE A 130 -16.59 1.45 4.60
CA PHE A 130 -16.33 0.10 4.09
C PHE A 130 -17.41 -0.39 3.14
N GLU A 131 -18.68 -0.09 3.41
CA GLU A 131 -19.78 -0.42 2.50
C GLU A 131 -19.63 0.29 1.16
N ASP A 132 -19.24 1.57 1.15
CA ASP A 132 -18.96 2.33 -0.07
C ASP A 132 -17.73 1.79 -0.81
N ALA A 133 -16.65 1.47 -0.09
CA ALA A 133 -15.45 0.87 -0.67
C ALA A 133 -15.75 -0.48 -1.31
N PHE A 134 -16.51 -1.33 -0.61
CA PHE A 134 -16.93 -2.63 -1.11
C PHE A 134 -17.90 -2.50 -2.28
N ALA A 135 -18.78 -1.50 -2.28
CA ALA A 135 -19.61 -1.19 -3.43
C ALA A 135 -18.75 -0.73 -4.63
N ALA A 136 -17.69 0.05 -4.45
CA ALA A 136 -16.86 0.46 -5.58
C ALA A 136 -15.96 -0.67 -6.11
N LEU A 137 -15.37 -1.48 -5.22
CA LEU A 137 -14.27 -2.39 -5.54
C LEU A 137 -14.63 -3.88 -5.47
N ARG A 138 -15.81 -4.22 -4.93
CA ARG A 138 -16.30 -5.61 -4.71
C ARG A 138 -15.45 -6.43 -3.74
N ARG A 139 -14.46 -5.80 -3.12
CA ARG A 139 -13.58 -6.33 -2.11
C ARG A 139 -13.19 -5.23 -1.15
N LEU A 140 -12.86 -5.63 0.08
CA LEU A 140 -12.22 -4.76 1.05
C LEU A 140 -10.79 -5.28 1.24
N ASP A 141 -9.84 -4.56 0.63
CA ASP A 141 -8.44 -4.95 0.63
C ASP A 141 -7.74 -4.68 1.98
N ASN A 142 -6.58 -5.30 2.17
CA ASN A 142 -5.80 -5.21 3.39
C ASN A 142 -5.32 -3.78 3.67
N ILE A 143 -5.04 -3.00 2.63
CA ILE A 143 -4.68 -1.59 2.76
C ILE A 143 -5.84 -0.80 3.38
N SER A 144 -7.06 -0.97 2.87
CA SER A 144 -8.26 -0.30 3.39
C SER A 144 -8.55 -0.70 4.83
N LEU A 145 -8.36 -1.98 5.17
CA LEU A 145 -8.52 -2.48 6.54
C LEU A 145 -7.52 -1.85 7.51
N VAL A 146 -6.25 -1.70 7.12
CA VAL A 146 -5.23 -1.06 7.97
C VAL A 146 -5.42 0.45 8.04
N MET A 147 -5.78 1.10 6.94
CA MET A 147 -6.16 2.52 6.96
C MET A 147 -7.45 2.76 7.76
N GLY A 148 -8.28 1.75 7.96
CA GLY A 148 -9.51 1.79 8.77
C GLY A 148 -9.29 2.15 10.24
N PHE A 149 -8.08 2.02 10.78
CA PHE A 149 -7.72 2.57 12.09
C PHE A 149 -7.75 4.11 12.12
N HIS A 150 -7.71 4.74 10.94
CA HIS A 150 -7.78 6.18 10.75
C HIS A 150 -8.87 6.55 9.73
N PRO A 151 -10.18 6.46 10.10
CA PRO A 151 -11.29 6.58 9.14
C PRO A 151 -11.30 7.87 8.32
N GLN A 152 -10.90 9.00 8.92
CA GLN A 152 -10.80 10.29 8.24
C GLN A 152 -9.77 10.28 7.10
N TYR A 153 -8.64 9.61 7.32
CA TYR A 153 -7.62 9.45 6.28
C TYR A 153 -8.05 8.42 5.23
N LEU A 154 -8.65 7.29 5.65
CA LEU A 154 -9.20 6.28 4.76
C LEU A 154 -10.21 6.87 3.76
N GLU A 155 -11.15 7.70 4.24
CA GLU A 155 -12.15 8.35 3.40
C GLU A 155 -11.50 9.24 2.32
N SER A 156 -10.54 10.08 2.72
CA SER A 156 -9.79 10.93 1.79
C SER A 156 -8.97 10.10 0.78
N PHE A 157 -8.36 9.01 1.25
CA PHE A 157 -7.60 8.07 0.42
C PHE A 157 -8.47 7.39 -0.64
N LEU A 158 -9.59 6.79 -0.24
CA LEU A 158 -10.50 6.08 -1.14
C LEU A 158 -11.11 7.01 -2.19
N ARG A 159 -11.51 8.23 -1.78
CA ARG A 159 -12.01 9.24 -2.71
C ARG A 159 -10.96 9.64 -3.74
N THR A 160 -9.72 9.83 -3.32
CA THR A 160 -8.59 10.11 -4.23
C THR A 160 -8.36 8.94 -5.18
N GLN A 161 -8.38 7.70 -4.68
CA GLN A 161 -8.16 6.51 -5.50
C GLN A 161 -9.28 6.31 -6.53
N HIS A 162 -10.53 6.51 -6.14
CA HIS A 162 -11.69 6.48 -7.04
C HIS A 162 -11.54 7.50 -8.18
N TYR A 163 -11.16 8.74 -7.84
CA TYR A 163 -10.90 9.77 -8.84
C TYR A 163 -9.78 9.37 -9.81
N LEU A 164 -8.65 8.87 -9.29
CA LEU A 164 -7.49 8.53 -10.11
C LEU A 164 -7.73 7.34 -11.03
N LEU A 165 -8.45 6.31 -10.57
CA LEU A 165 -8.55 5.02 -11.27
C LEU A 165 -9.89 4.76 -11.94
N GLN A 166 -10.99 5.38 -11.51
CA GLN A 166 -12.34 4.99 -11.97
C GLN A 166 -13.06 6.12 -12.70
N MET A 167 -12.85 7.37 -12.32
CA MET A 167 -13.49 8.53 -12.95
C MET A 167 -12.93 8.82 -14.34
N ASP A 168 -13.70 9.51 -15.18
CA ASP A 168 -13.23 10.02 -16.46
C ASP A 168 -11.99 10.93 -16.27
N GLY A 169 -11.02 10.79 -17.15
CA GLY A 169 -9.75 11.50 -17.02
C GLY A 169 -8.88 11.38 -18.27
N PRO A 170 -7.72 12.06 -18.30
CA PRO A 170 -6.87 12.15 -19.49
C PRO A 170 -6.38 10.80 -20.03
N LEU A 171 -6.19 9.82 -19.14
CA LEU A 171 -5.68 8.49 -19.47
C LEU A 171 -6.80 7.44 -19.48
N SER A 172 -6.68 6.44 -20.35
CA SER A 172 -7.56 5.25 -20.32
C SER A 172 -7.32 4.40 -19.09
N LEU A 173 -8.32 3.61 -18.68
CA LEU A 173 -8.24 2.78 -17.46
C LEU A 173 -7.06 1.80 -17.47
N HIS A 174 -6.82 1.11 -18.59
CA HIS A 174 -5.69 0.18 -18.70
C HIS A 174 -4.33 0.90 -18.66
N TYR A 175 -4.20 2.13 -19.18
CA TYR A 175 -2.98 2.93 -18.99
C TYR A 175 -2.75 3.25 -17.52
N ARG A 176 -3.81 3.63 -16.78
CA ARG A 176 -3.69 4.00 -15.36
C ARG A 176 -3.22 2.82 -14.51
N HIS A 177 -3.81 1.64 -14.70
CA HIS A 177 -3.39 0.45 -13.96
C HIS A 177 -1.98 0.00 -14.36
N TYR A 178 -1.61 0.07 -15.64
CA TYR A 178 -0.25 -0.25 -16.07
C TYR A 178 0.80 0.71 -15.48
N ILE A 179 0.49 2.01 -15.39
CA ILE A 179 1.34 2.98 -14.67
C ILE A 179 1.47 2.61 -13.19
N GLY A 180 0.38 2.14 -12.56
CA GLY A 180 0.42 1.60 -11.20
C GLY A 180 1.36 0.39 -11.06
N ILE A 181 1.34 -0.55 -12.01
CA ILE A 181 2.28 -1.68 -12.08
C ILE A 181 3.72 -1.16 -12.18
N MET A 182 3.99 -0.25 -13.12
CA MET A 182 5.32 0.34 -13.32
C MET A 182 5.84 1.03 -12.06
N ALA A 183 4.98 1.76 -11.33
CA ALA A 183 5.35 2.45 -10.11
C ALA A 183 5.67 1.46 -8.98
N ALA A 184 4.77 0.52 -8.71
CA ALA A 184 4.94 -0.48 -7.66
C ALA A 184 6.17 -1.39 -7.88
N ALA A 185 6.46 -1.73 -9.13
CA ALA A 185 7.61 -2.55 -9.50
C ALA A 185 8.96 -1.88 -9.16
N ARG A 186 9.04 -0.54 -9.11
CA ARG A 186 10.27 0.17 -8.70
C ARG A 186 10.72 -0.15 -7.27
N HIS A 187 9.81 -0.65 -6.45
CA HIS A 187 10.01 -1.00 -5.04
C HIS A 187 9.81 -2.52 -4.80
N GLN A 188 9.79 -3.33 -5.88
CA GLN A 188 9.50 -4.77 -5.83
C GLN A 188 8.23 -5.10 -5.01
N CYS A 189 7.23 -4.21 -5.05
CA CYS A 189 6.03 -4.34 -4.25
C CYS A 189 5.03 -5.30 -4.90
N SER A 190 5.28 -6.60 -4.76
CA SER A 190 4.48 -7.66 -5.39
C SER A 190 2.98 -7.58 -5.04
N TYR A 191 2.63 -7.09 -3.85
CA TYR A 191 1.24 -6.87 -3.45
C TYR A 191 0.54 -5.88 -4.41
N LEU A 192 1.12 -4.70 -4.61
CA LEU A 192 0.55 -3.66 -5.48
C LEU A 192 0.65 -4.01 -6.97
N VAL A 193 1.73 -4.68 -7.38
CA VAL A 193 1.86 -5.20 -8.75
C VAL A 193 0.72 -6.16 -9.06
N ASN A 194 0.47 -7.16 -8.20
CA ASN A 194 -0.60 -8.13 -8.43
C ASN A 194 -1.99 -7.48 -8.38
N LEU A 195 -2.18 -6.50 -7.47
CA LEU A 195 -3.42 -5.74 -7.39
C LEU A 195 -3.73 -5.06 -8.73
N HIS A 196 -2.76 -4.38 -9.33
CA HIS A 196 -2.96 -3.72 -10.61
C HIS A 196 -2.94 -4.63 -11.83
N VAL A 197 -2.24 -5.77 -11.79
CA VAL A 197 -2.32 -6.78 -12.86
C VAL A 197 -3.76 -7.27 -13.00
N ASN A 198 -4.41 -7.58 -11.88
CA ASN A 198 -5.81 -8.03 -11.88
C ASN A 198 -6.74 -6.95 -12.43
N ASP A 199 -6.63 -5.72 -11.90
CA ASP A 199 -7.49 -4.62 -12.34
C ASP A 199 -7.21 -4.21 -13.80
N PHE A 200 -5.96 -4.29 -14.27
CA PHE A 200 -5.56 -4.02 -15.66
C PHE A 200 -6.23 -4.98 -16.65
N LEU A 201 -6.20 -6.28 -16.34
CA LEU A 201 -6.84 -7.30 -17.18
C LEU A 201 -8.36 -7.12 -17.17
N GLN A 202 -8.94 -6.79 -16.01
CA GLN A 202 -10.37 -6.54 -15.87
C GLN A 202 -10.87 -5.40 -16.78
N VAL A 203 -10.10 -4.33 -16.94
CA VAL A 203 -10.46 -3.21 -17.82
C VAL A 203 -10.05 -3.42 -19.29
N GLY A 204 -9.68 -4.64 -19.67
CA GLY A 204 -9.36 -5.02 -21.04
C GLY A 204 -7.93 -4.67 -21.48
N GLY A 205 -6.99 -4.60 -20.55
CA GLY A 205 -5.57 -4.43 -20.86
C GLY A 205 -4.98 -5.61 -21.63
N ASP A 206 -4.04 -5.33 -22.55
CA ASP A 206 -3.37 -6.37 -23.35
C ASP A 206 -2.37 -7.15 -22.48
N LEU A 207 -2.59 -8.47 -22.37
CA LEU A 207 -1.73 -9.40 -21.63
C LEU A 207 -0.26 -9.31 -22.02
N LYS A 208 0.05 -8.96 -23.28
CA LYS A 208 1.44 -8.85 -23.76
C LYS A 208 2.24 -7.81 -22.99
N TRP A 209 1.60 -6.73 -22.53
CA TRP A 209 2.30 -5.67 -21.79
C TRP A 209 2.84 -6.21 -20.45
N LEU A 210 2.22 -7.25 -19.88
CA LEU A 210 2.67 -7.84 -18.62
C LEU A 210 3.99 -8.63 -18.74
N ASN A 211 4.50 -8.83 -19.96
CA ASN A 211 5.82 -9.43 -20.19
C ASN A 211 6.99 -8.45 -19.97
N GLY A 212 6.69 -7.16 -19.73
CA GLY A 212 7.68 -6.14 -19.41
C GLY A 212 7.47 -4.83 -20.16
N LEU A 213 8.23 -3.81 -19.76
CA LEU A 213 8.07 -2.46 -20.31
C LEU A 213 8.27 -2.41 -21.83
N ASP A 214 9.17 -3.23 -22.37
CA ASP A 214 9.49 -3.29 -23.81
C ASP A 214 8.29 -3.73 -24.68
N GLU A 215 7.33 -4.45 -24.10
CA GLU A 215 6.13 -4.94 -24.78
C GLU A 215 4.93 -3.97 -24.66
N ALA A 216 5.08 -2.87 -23.90
CA ALA A 216 4.07 -1.83 -23.79
C ALA A 216 4.20 -0.77 -24.89
N PRO A 217 3.17 0.06 -25.15
CA PRO A 217 3.23 1.16 -26.09
C PRO A 217 4.41 2.10 -25.84
N GLN A 218 5.02 2.61 -26.92
CA GLN A 218 6.19 3.49 -26.83
C GLN A 218 5.95 4.71 -25.93
N LYS A 219 4.72 5.23 -25.89
CA LYS A 219 4.30 6.30 -24.98
C LYS A 219 4.57 5.97 -23.50
N LEU A 220 4.26 4.74 -23.07
CA LEU A 220 4.49 4.26 -21.71
C LEU A 220 5.97 3.92 -21.46
N GLN A 221 6.66 3.38 -22.46
CA GLN A 221 8.11 3.14 -22.37
C GLN A 221 8.88 4.42 -22.04
N GLN A 222 8.56 5.52 -22.72
CA GLN A 222 9.19 6.83 -22.50
C GLN A 222 8.98 7.35 -21.07
N LEU A 223 7.87 6.99 -20.41
CA LEU A 223 7.59 7.36 -19.01
C LEU A 223 8.51 6.65 -18.01
N GLY A 224 9.14 5.53 -18.38
CA GLY A 224 10.01 4.74 -17.51
C GLY A 224 11.17 5.55 -16.89
N GLU A 225 11.76 6.47 -17.67
CA GLU A 225 12.82 7.36 -17.19
C GLU A 225 12.33 8.30 -16.08
N LEU A 226 11.12 8.85 -16.23
CA LEU A 226 10.53 9.71 -15.23
C LEU A 226 10.16 8.91 -13.98
N ASN A 227 9.57 7.72 -14.15
CA ASN A 227 9.20 6.81 -13.06
C ASN A 227 10.39 6.49 -12.16
N LYS A 228 11.53 6.06 -12.72
CA LYS A 228 12.71 5.72 -11.91
C LYS A 228 13.25 6.93 -11.14
N ILE A 229 13.24 8.12 -11.75
CA ILE A 229 13.72 9.36 -11.11
C ILE A 229 12.81 9.71 -9.94
N LEU A 230 11.49 9.72 -10.15
CA LEU A 230 10.51 10.03 -9.11
C LEU A 230 10.58 9.07 -7.92
N ALA A 231 10.72 7.76 -8.18
CA ALA A 231 10.76 6.73 -7.14
C ALA A 231 11.97 6.85 -6.21
N HIS A 232 13.14 7.19 -6.77
CA HIS A 232 14.42 6.96 -6.10
C HIS A 232 15.24 8.23 -5.85
N ARG A 233 15.19 9.19 -6.77
CA ARG A 233 16.05 10.39 -6.75
C ARG A 233 15.33 11.59 -7.37
N PRO A 234 14.18 12.03 -6.79
CA PRO A 234 13.31 13.02 -7.42
C PRO A 234 14.00 14.38 -7.66
N TRP A 235 15.03 14.71 -6.88
CA TRP A 235 15.84 15.91 -7.05
C TRP A 235 16.67 15.96 -8.34
N LEU A 236 16.84 14.83 -9.05
CA LEU A 236 17.49 14.78 -10.37
C LEU A 236 16.55 15.13 -11.52
N LEU A 237 15.27 15.38 -11.24
CA LEU A 237 14.32 15.79 -12.24
C LEU A 237 14.71 17.17 -12.81
N THR A 238 14.74 17.27 -14.14
CA THR A 238 15.07 18.51 -14.85
C THR A 238 14.03 18.79 -15.93
N LYS A 239 13.99 20.04 -16.43
CA LYS A 239 13.06 20.42 -17.51
C LYS A 239 13.25 19.56 -18.76
N GLU A 240 14.47 19.09 -19.06
CA GLU A 240 14.77 18.25 -20.22
C GLU A 240 14.09 16.88 -20.13
N HIS A 241 13.80 16.38 -18.92
CA HIS A 241 12.99 15.17 -18.73
C HIS A 241 11.54 15.41 -19.16
N ILE A 242 10.97 16.57 -18.78
CA ILE A 242 9.60 16.96 -19.13
C ILE A 242 9.49 17.28 -20.62
N GLU A 243 10.41 18.06 -21.17
CA GLU A 243 10.45 18.43 -22.59
C GLU A 243 10.50 17.19 -23.50
N ARG A 244 11.24 16.14 -23.11
CA ARG A 244 11.31 14.88 -23.86
C ARG A 244 9.95 14.19 -24.00
N LEU A 245 9.11 14.23 -22.97
CA LEU A 245 7.78 13.61 -22.99
C LEU A 245 6.76 14.43 -23.77
N LEU A 246 6.96 15.75 -23.83
CA LEU A 246 6.07 16.70 -24.51
C LEU A 246 6.45 16.98 -25.98
N LYS A 247 7.51 16.32 -26.51
CA LYS A 247 7.90 16.51 -27.91
C LYS A 247 6.76 16.10 -28.84
N ALA A 248 6.47 16.93 -29.84
CA ALA A 248 5.42 16.67 -30.84
C ALA A 248 5.81 15.53 -31.80
N GLU A 249 5.74 14.31 -31.30
CA GLU A 249 5.96 13.05 -32.01
C GLU A 249 4.67 12.20 -31.95
N GLU A 250 4.64 11.08 -32.66
CA GLU A 250 3.46 10.19 -32.80
C GLU A 250 2.91 9.68 -31.45
N HIS A 251 3.76 9.60 -30.42
CA HIS A 251 3.43 9.07 -29.10
C HIS A 251 3.60 10.10 -27.97
N SER A 252 3.38 11.38 -28.28
CA SER A 252 3.58 12.47 -27.33
C SER A 252 2.60 12.46 -26.15
N TRP A 253 3.07 12.97 -25.01
CA TRP A 253 2.24 13.23 -23.84
C TRP A 253 1.68 14.65 -23.90
N SER A 254 0.39 14.80 -23.62
CA SER A 254 -0.17 16.10 -23.24
C SER A 254 0.18 16.45 -21.80
N LEU A 255 0.11 17.73 -21.44
CA LEU A 255 0.34 18.16 -20.05
C LEU A 255 -0.65 17.52 -19.07
N ALA A 256 -1.92 17.37 -19.45
CA ALA A 256 -2.95 16.76 -18.61
C ALA A 256 -2.67 15.28 -18.36
N GLU A 257 -2.34 14.52 -19.40
CA GLU A 257 -1.93 13.11 -19.28
C GLU A 257 -0.68 12.96 -18.43
N LEU A 258 0.32 13.83 -18.62
CA LEU A 258 1.57 13.77 -17.88
C LEU A 258 1.36 14.06 -16.39
N ILE A 259 0.55 15.05 -16.04
CA ILE A 259 0.21 15.33 -14.64
C ILE A 259 -0.55 14.15 -14.02
N HIS A 260 -1.52 13.57 -14.72
CA HIS A 260 -2.23 12.38 -14.24
C HIS A 260 -1.26 11.21 -14.01
N ALA A 261 -0.33 10.96 -14.93
CA ALA A 261 0.69 9.93 -14.80
C ALA A 261 1.64 10.19 -13.62
N VAL A 262 2.13 11.42 -13.43
CA VAL A 262 3.00 11.78 -12.29
C VAL A 262 2.28 11.56 -10.97
N VAL A 263 0.99 11.92 -10.88
CA VAL A 263 0.19 11.67 -9.67
C VAL A 263 0.02 10.18 -9.41
N LEU A 264 -0.26 9.37 -10.44
CA LEU A 264 -0.33 7.90 -10.30
C LEU A 264 1.00 7.29 -9.85
N LEU A 265 2.11 7.68 -10.48
CA LEU A 265 3.46 7.20 -10.13
C LEU A 265 3.76 7.46 -8.65
N THR A 266 3.69 8.73 -8.25
CA THR A 266 3.98 9.16 -6.87
C THR A 266 3.00 8.58 -5.85
N HIS A 267 1.73 8.42 -6.21
CA HIS A 267 0.73 7.75 -5.38
C HIS A 267 1.16 6.30 -5.07
N TYR A 268 1.54 5.52 -6.07
CA TYR A 268 1.91 4.11 -5.88
C TYR A 268 3.33 3.90 -5.36
N HIS A 269 4.24 4.84 -5.55
CA HIS A 269 5.50 4.89 -4.79
C HIS A 269 5.21 5.04 -3.30
N SER A 270 4.39 6.03 -2.92
CA SER A 270 4.03 6.24 -1.51
C SER A 270 3.25 5.07 -0.91
N LEU A 271 2.41 4.41 -1.71
CA LEU A 271 1.64 3.25 -1.26
C LEU A 271 2.50 2.00 -1.11
N ALA A 272 3.59 1.87 -1.88
CA ALA A 272 4.59 0.81 -1.66
C ALA A 272 5.22 0.95 -0.27
N SER A 273 5.65 2.16 0.10
CA SER A 273 6.19 2.46 1.43
C SER A 273 5.19 2.18 2.55
N PHE A 274 3.90 2.50 2.33
CA PHE A 274 2.84 2.12 3.26
C PHE A 274 2.68 0.59 3.35
N THR A 275 2.73 -0.11 2.23
CA THR A 275 2.54 -1.58 2.16
C THR A 275 3.64 -2.30 2.96
N PHE A 276 4.89 -1.90 2.79
CA PHE A 276 6.00 -2.47 3.56
C PHE A 276 6.00 -1.97 5.01
N GLY A 277 5.75 -0.69 5.25
CA GLY A 277 5.79 -0.07 6.58
C GLY A 277 4.71 -0.57 7.50
N CYS A 278 3.54 -0.88 6.94
CA CYS A 278 2.46 -1.53 7.68
C CYS A 278 2.50 -3.05 7.57
N GLY A 279 3.50 -3.64 6.90
CA GLY A 279 3.68 -5.08 6.81
C GLY A 279 2.47 -5.80 6.21
N ILE A 280 1.82 -5.19 5.22
CA ILE A 280 0.60 -5.68 4.59
C ILE A 280 0.78 -7.12 4.08
N MET A 281 -0.20 -7.95 4.36
CA MET A 281 -0.24 -9.35 3.93
C MET A 281 -0.85 -9.48 2.53
N PRO A 282 -0.59 -10.58 1.80
CA PRO A 282 -1.32 -10.90 0.57
C PRO A 282 -2.83 -10.99 0.80
N GLU A 283 -3.62 -10.66 -0.22
CA GLU A 283 -5.08 -10.79 -0.18
C GLU A 283 -5.52 -12.25 -0.06
N ILE A 284 -6.57 -12.51 0.75
CA ILE A 284 -7.07 -13.87 1.01
C ILE A 284 -7.39 -14.61 -0.29
N HIS A 285 -8.06 -13.94 -1.22
CA HIS A 285 -8.52 -14.50 -2.48
C HIS A 285 -7.43 -14.57 -3.57
N CYS A 286 -6.24 -14.03 -3.29
CA CYS A 286 -5.09 -14.07 -4.20
C CYS A 286 -4.11 -15.18 -3.81
N ASP A 287 -3.27 -15.57 -4.77
CA ASP A 287 -2.22 -16.55 -4.57
C ASP A 287 -1.26 -16.14 -3.44
N GLY A 288 -1.13 -17.02 -2.44
CA GLY A 288 -0.30 -16.78 -1.26
C GLY A 288 -1.05 -16.17 -0.08
N GLY A 289 -2.33 -15.82 -0.22
CA GLY A 289 -3.20 -15.43 0.90
C GLY A 289 -4.00 -16.58 1.51
N HIS A 290 -4.14 -17.70 0.80
CA HIS A 290 -4.90 -18.87 1.27
C HIS A 290 -4.19 -20.20 0.94
N THR A 291 -4.68 -21.28 1.57
CA THR A 291 -4.26 -22.64 1.27
C THR A 291 -5.42 -23.63 1.36
N PHE A 292 -5.39 -24.67 0.52
CA PHE A 292 -6.31 -25.81 0.58
C PHE A 292 -5.71 -27.01 1.34
N ARG A 293 -4.50 -26.83 1.91
CA ARG A 293 -3.84 -27.89 2.69
C ARG A 293 -4.49 -28.01 4.06
N PRO A 294 -4.70 -29.25 4.57
CA PRO A 294 -5.22 -29.45 5.91
C PRO A 294 -4.27 -28.88 6.97
N PRO A 295 -4.76 -28.55 8.17
CA PRO A 295 -3.90 -28.20 9.30
C PRO A 295 -2.92 -29.34 9.58
N SER A 296 -1.62 -29.06 9.47
CA SER A 296 -0.59 -30.00 9.91
C SER A 296 -0.72 -30.21 11.43
N LEU A 297 -0.66 -31.46 11.90
CA LEU A 297 -0.65 -31.79 13.34
C LEU A 297 0.64 -31.34 14.05
N SER A 298 1.68 -30.94 13.30
CA SER A 298 2.82 -30.20 13.83
C SER A 298 2.56 -28.71 13.64
N GLN A 299 2.31 -28.02 14.74
CA GLN A 299 2.19 -26.55 14.84
C GLN A 299 3.57 -25.88 14.69
N TYR A 300 4.35 -26.36 13.73
CA TYR A 300 5.67 -25.91 13.34
C TYR A 300 5.81 -26.20 11.84
N CYS A 301 5.29 -25.30 11.02
CA CYS A 301 5.82 -25.11 9.68
C CYS A 301 7.21 -24.45 9.83
N VAL A 302 8.16 -24.79 8.96
CA VAL A 302 9.43 -24.05 8.85
C VAL A 302 9.19 -22.55 8.52
N CYS A 303 7.99 -22.24 8.00
CA CYS A 303 7.50 -20.87 7.82
C CYS A 303 7.08 -20.16 9.13
N ASP A 304 6.80 -20.89 10.21
CA ASP A 304 6.50 -20.31 11.54
C ASP A 304 7.77 -19.82 12.26
N ILE A 305 8.96 -20.30 11.86
CA ILE A 305 10.25 -19.87 12.43
C ILE A 305 10.58 -18.42 12.02
N ALA A 306 10.09 -17.97 10.86
CA ALA A 306 10.16 -16.57 10.44
C ALA A 306 9.02 -15.69 11.04
N ASN A 307 8.06 -16.31 11.73
CA ASN A 307 6.81 -15.67 12.19
C ASN A 307 6.72 -15.53 13.72
N GLY A 308 7.83 -15.68 14.45
CA GLY A 308 7.95 -15.27 15.86
C GLY A 308 7.06 -15.99 16.89
N ASN A 309 6.21 -16.93 16.50
CA ASN A 309 5.30 -17.62 17.41
C ASN A 309 5.85 -19.00 17.84
N GLY A 310 6.84 -18.97 18.74
CA GLY A 310 7.06 -20.09 19.64
C GLY A 310 6.10 -19.97 20.82
N HIS A 311 5.16 -20.92 20.96
CA HIS A 311 4.43 -21.11 22.22
C HIS A 311 5.44 -21.47 23.33
N ALA A 312 5.98 -20.47 24.01
CA ALA A 312 6.64 -20.64 25.29
C ALA A 312 5.58 -20.45 26.39
N ASN A 313 5.53 -21.42 27.29
CA ASN A 313 4.68 -21.43 28.48
C ASN A 313 4.69 -20.10 29.23
N HIS A 314 3.52 -19.76 29.77
CA HIS A 314 3.29 -18.76 30.80
C HIS A 314 4.46 -18.64 31.81
N HIS A 315 5.12 -17.48 31.78
CA HIS A 315 5.71 -16.89 32.98
C HIS A 315 5.57 -15.36 32.86
N ASP A 316 4.49 -14.86 33.45
CA ASP A 316 4.33 -13.54 34.07
C ASP A 316 5.21 -12.39 33.51
N ASP A 317 4.74 -11.73 32.44
CA ASP A 317 5.28 -10.45 31.95
C ASP A 317 4.81 -9.30 32.84
N LEU A 318 5.47 -9.14 33.98
CA LEU A 318 5.35 -7.94 34.83
C LEU A 318 6.53 -6.96 34.68
N PHE A 319 7.47 -7.22 33.77
CA PHE A 319 8.73 -6.44 33.68
C PHE A 319 8.99 -5.75 32.32
N GLY A 320 8.15 -5.93 31.30
CA GLY A 320 8.33 -5.29 29.97
C GLY A 320 7.67 -3.91 29.79
N ASN A 321 6.63 -3.59 30.57
CA ASN A 321 5.89 -2.32 30.42
C ASN A 321 6.56 -1.12 31.09
N GLN A 322 7.50 -1.33 32.02
CA GLN A 322 8.12 -0.23 32.78
C GLN A 322 9.13 0.57 31.94
N GLU A 323 9.84 -0.08 31.00
CA GLU A 323 10.86 0.56 30.14
C GLU A 323 10.24 1.37 28.99
N VAL A 324 9.19 0.86 28.35
CA VAL A 324 8.50 1.54 27.23
C VAL A 324 7.76 2.79 27.69
N CYS A 325 7.15 2.75 28.89
CA CYS A 325 6.56 3.96 29.49
C CYS A 325 7.63 5.07 29.59
N GLY A 326 8.77 4.75 30.22
CA GLY A 326 9.81 5.74 30.51
C GLY A 326 10.33 6.48 29.27
N GLU A 327 10.46 5.80 28.13
CA GLU A 327 10.88 6.46 26.87
C GLU A 327 9.84 7.44 26.33
N VAL A 328 8.55 7.09 26.43
CA VAL A 328 7.45 7.97 26.01
C VAL A 328 7.38 9.20 26.91
N GLU A 329 7.54 9.02 28.23
CA GLU A 329 7.56 10.16 29.16
C GLU A 329 8.76 11.08 28.93
N VAL A 330 9.95 10.54 28.66
CA VAL A 330 11.14 11.33 28.31
C VAL A 330 10.92 12.09 27.00
N LEU A 331 10.29 11.47 26.00
CA LEU A 331 9.96 12.13 24.74
C LEU A 331 8.98 13.30 24.96
N MET A 332 7.92 13.10 25.74
CA MET A 332 6.93 14.14 26.04
C MET A 332 7.55 15.30 26.82
N GLU A 333 8.41 15.02 27.80
CA GLU A 333 9.13 16.05 28.55
C GLU A 333 10.07 16.85 27.63
N ARG A 334 10.76 16.17 26.70
CA ARG A 334 11.59 16.84 25.70
C ARG A 334 10.77 17.70 24.73
N MET A 335 9.61 17.22 24.28
CA MET A 335 8.69 18.01 23.45
C MET A 335 8.25 19.27 24.18
N LYS A 336 7.91 19.16 25.46
CA LYS A 336 7.52 20.29 26.31
C LYS A 336 8.66 21.31 26.49
N GLN A 337 9.87 20.85 26.79
CA GLN A 337 11.05 21.72 26.89
C GLN A 337 11.33 22.48 25.60
N LEU A 338 11.23 21.80 24.44
CA LEU A 338 11.40 22.44 23.14
C LEU A 338 10.30 23.46 22.84
N GLN A 339 9.09 23.25 23.37
CA GLN A 339 7.98 24.18 23.24
C GLN A 339 8.15 25.42 24.13
N GLU A 340 8.72 25.26 25.32
CA GLU A 340 9.01 26.35 26.27
C GLU A 340 10.25 27.17 25.88
N CYS A 341 11.32 26.54 25.37
CA CYS A 341 12.52 27.24 24.86
C CYS A 341 12.29 27.98 23.53
N ARG A 342 11.08 27.94 22.97
CA ARG A 342 10.72 28.48 21.66
C ARG A 342 10.70 30.01 21.63
N ASP A 343 10.62 30.66 22.78
CA ASP A 343 10.39 32.09 22.89
C ASP A 343 11.68 32.94 22.96
N ASP A 344 12.87 32.35 23.15
CA ASP A 344 14.06 33.12 23.58
C ASP A 344 15.18 33.34 22.54
N GLU A 345 15.40 32.51 21.50
CA GLU A 345 16.51 32.73 20.54
C GLU A 345 16.22 32.34 19.07
N GLU A 346 16.40 33.28 18.13
CA GLU A 346 16.35 33.02 16.67
C GLU A 346 17.72 32.53 16.14
N ALA A 347 17.79 31.27 15.71
CA ALA A 347 18.96 30.74 15.01
C ALA A 347 19.15 31.41 13.63
N SER A 348 20.40 31.71 13.27
CA SER A 348 20.73 32.36 11.99
C SER A 348 20.52 31.44 10.77
N GLN A 349 20.38 32.01 9.56
CA GLN A 349 20.24 31.22 8.32
C GLN A 349 21.44 30.31 8.04
N GLU A 350 22.65 30.73 8.43
CA GLU A 350 23.90 29.98 8.27
C GLU A 350 23.98 28.81 9.25
N GLU A 351 23.54 29.02 10.48
CA GLU A 351 23.42 27.96 11.47
C GLU A 351 22.41 26.88 11.04
N MET A 352 21.27 27.28 10.49
CA MET A 352 20.25 26.36 9.99
C MET A 352 20.76 25.53 8.80
N ALA A 353 21.53 26.12 7.89
CA ALA A 353 22.19 25.40 6.80
C ALA A 353 23.19 24.37 7.34
N THR A 354 24.00 24.76 8.33
CA THR A 354 25.02 23.89 8.94
C THR A 354 24.37 22.70 9.67
N ARG A 355 23.28 22.94 10.40
CA ARG A 355 22.52 21.88 11.09
C ARG A 355 21.83 20.94 10.10
N PHE A 356 21.30 21.44 8.99
CA PHE A 356 20.75 20.61 7.91
C PHE A 356 21.82 19.68 7.32
N GLU A 357 23.01 20.20 7.00
CA GLU A 357 24.11 19.36 6.50
C GLU A 357 24.61 18.34 7.53
N ARG A 358 24.55 18.67 8.84
CA ARG A 358 24.84 17.70 9.91
C ARG A 358 23.81 16.58 9.95
N GLU A 359 22.52 16.89 9.96
CA GLU A 359 21.44 15.90 9.99
C GLU A 359 21.50 14.96 8.79
N LYS A 360 21.76 15.55 7.63
CA LYS A 360 22.02 14.88 6.36
C LYS A 360 23.19 13.89 6.47
N THR A 361 24.28 14.30 7.12
CA THR A 361 25.46 13.44 7.33
C THR A 361 25.21 12.34 8.37
N GLU A 362 24.51 12.63 9.46
CA GLU A 362 24.18 11.64 10.50
C GLU A 362 23.25 10.54 10.00
N SER A 363 22.33 10.87 9.08
CA SER A 363 21.47 9.87 8.44
C SER A 363 22.26 8.84 7.63
N MET A 364 23.51 9.11 7.22
CA MET A 364 24.38 8.10 6.58
C MET A 364 24.96 7.06 7.54
N LEU A 365 25.23 7.41 8.81
CA LEU A 365 25.98 6.53 9.72
C LEU A 365 25.14 5.35 10.20
N VAL A 366 23.82 5.51 10.19
CA VAL A 366 22.84 4.48 10.52
C VAL A 366 22.72 3.43 9.41
N VAL A 367 23.20 3.73 8.20
CA VAL A 367 22.93 3.01 6.95
C VAL A 367 23.95 1.91 6.64
N THR A 368 25.07 1.83 7.37
CA THR A 368 26.17 0.89 7.08
C THR A 368 26.08 -0.47 7.78
N ALA A 369 25.05 -0.72 8.60
CA ALA A 369 25.04 -1.89 9.49
C ALA A 369 24.32 -3.13 8.95
N GLU A 370 23.40 -3.01 7.99
CA GLU A 370 22.57 -4.14 7.57
C GLU A 370 22.30 -4.09 6.05
N ASP A 371 22.94 -4.99 5.31
CA ASP A 371 22.44 -5.55 4.05
C ASP A 371 23.26 -6.80 3.71
N GLU A 372 22.60 -7.96 3.68
CA GLU A 372 22.69 -8.97 2.61
C GLU A 372 21.83 -10.18 3.02
N GLU A 373 20.59 -10.26 2.50
CA GLU A 373 19.96 -11.52 2.10
C GLU A 373 18.64 -11.25 1.34
N GLY A 374 18.67 -11.42 0.01
CA GLY A 374 17.50 -11.27 -0.86
C GLY A 374 16.63 -12.53 -0.86
N VAL A 375 15.34 -12.37 -0.57
CA VAL A 375 14.32 -13.42 -0.79
C VAL A 375 13.82 -13.32 -2.24
N PRO A 376 13.62 -14.43 -2.99
CA PRO A 376 13.25 -14.34 -4.40
C PRO A 376 11.83 -13.77 -4.57
N SER A 377 11.73 -12.64 -5.27
CA SER A 377 10.47 -12.07 -5.78
C SER A 377 9.89 -12.93 -6.93
N ARG A 378 8.56 -12.98 -7.06
CA ARG A 378 7.78 -13.70 -8.10
C ARG A 378 8.03 -13.12 -9.52
N ASP A 379 7.80 -13.96 -10.53
CA ASP A 379 8.27 -13.78 -11.92
C ASP A 379 7.83 -12.49 -12.64
N ILE A 380 6.66 -11.91 -12.33
CA ILE A 380 6.16 -10.71 -13.07
C ILE A 380 6.94 -9.44 -12.72
N SER A 381 7.28 -9.23 -11.44
CA SER A 381 8.02 -8.03 -10.99
C SER A 381 9.36 -7.89 -11.70
N ARG A 382 10.03 -9.03 -11.95
CA ARG A 382 11.35 -9.10 -12.59
C ARG A 382 11.38 -8.51 -14.00
N HIS A 383 10.25 -8.56 -14.71
CA HIS A 383 10.13 -7.99 -16.06
C HIS A 383 10.13 -6.45 -16.09
N PHE A 384 9.94 -5.81 -14.93
CA PHE A 384 9.84 -4.36 -14.76
C PHE A 384 10.97 -3.76 -13.92
N GLU A 385 11.85 -4.62 -13.40
CA GLU A 385 12.96 -4.24 -12.54
C GLU A 385 14.13 -3.69 -13.38
N ASP A 386 14.69 -2.56 -12.94
CA ASP A 386 16.07 -2.17 -13.28
C ASP A 386 16.86 -2.19 -11.96
N PRO A 387 17.47 -3.33 -11.60
CA PRO A 387 18.20 -3.49 -10.34
C PRO A 387 19.42 -2.57 -10.22
N SER A 388 19.86 -1.96 -11.33
CA SER A 388 21.02 -1.05 -11.34
C SER A 388 20.68 0.36 -10.83
N TYR A 389 19.39 0.66 -10.68
CA TYR A 389 18.88 1.99 -10.34
C TYR A 389 18.01 1.93 -9.08
N GLY A 390 18.60 2.29 -7.93
CA GLY A 390 17.88 2.43 -6.66
C GLY A 390 18.13 3.79 -6.01
N TYR A 391 17.52 3.99 -4.85
CA TYR A 391 17.82 5.15 -4.02
C TYR A 391 19.32 5.23 -3.76
N LYS A 392 19.88 6.42 -3.98
CA LYS A 392 21.21 6.77 -3.51
C LYS A 392 21.04 8.00 -2.66
N ASP A 393 21.58 7.94 -1.45
CA ASP A 393 21.57 9.06 -0.53
C ASP A 393 21.98 10.34 -1.28
N PHE A 394 21.14 11.38 -1.13
CA PHE A 394 21.33 12.73 -1.65
C PHE A 394 22.73 13.30 -1.37
N SER A 395 23.47 12.68 -0.46
CA SER A 395 24.58 13.25 0.27
C SER A 395 25.92 12.55 0.07
N ARG A 396 26.05 11.57 -0.85
CA ARG A 396 27.29 10.77 -1.00
C ARG A 396 28.56 11.63 -0.95
N ARG A 397 29.55 11.20 -0.16
CA ARG A 397 30.87 11.87 -0.04
C ARG A 397 31.44 12.16 -1.43
N GLY A 398 31.47 13.43 -1.81
CA GLY A 398 32.06 13.91 -3.06
C GLY A 398 31.10 14.54 -4.07
N GLU A 399 29.78 14.34 -3.96
CA GLU A 399 28.78 14.99 -4.83
C GLU A 399 28.00 16.06 -4.05
N HIS A 400 28.20 17.33 -4.42
CA HIS A 400 27.40 18.44 -3.87
C HIS A 400 26.08 18.55 -4.66
N VAL A 401 25.05 17.85 -4.20
CA VAL A 401 23.70 17.97 -4.80
C VAL A 401 23.00 19.22 -4.22
N PRO A 402 22.47 20.13 -5.06
CA PRO A 402 21.86 21.38 -4.59
C PRO A 402 20.60 21.13 -3.74
N THR A 403 20.54 21.73 -2.56
CA THR A 403 19.34 21.68 -1.70
C THR A 403 18.25 22.61 -2.21
N LEU A 404 16.99 22.16 -2.16
CA LEU A 404 15.84 22.97 -2.53
C LEU A 404 15.32 23.70 -1.29
N ARG A 405 15.18 25.04 -1.35
CA ARG A 405 14.47 25.76 -0.29
C ARG A 405 12.99 25.68 -0.57
N VAL A 406 12.18 25.41 0.45
CA VAL A 406 10.71 25.35 0.31
C VAL A 406 10.14 26.66 -0.25
N GLN A 407 10.75 27.80 0.07
CA GLN A 407 10.33 29.12 -0.43
C GLN A 407 10.56 29.28 -1.94
N ASP A 408 11.50 28.52 -2.52
CA ASP A 408 11.77 28.59 -3.96
C ASP A 408 10.67 27.87 -4.75
N TYR A 409 10.05 26.82 -4.18
CA TYR A 409 8.92 26.11 -4.75
C TYR A 409 8.15 25.30 -3.69
N SER A 410 7.01 25.81 -3.24
CA SER A 410 6.11 25.17 -2.26
C SER A 410 4.83 24.63 -2.93
N TRP A 411 4.18 23.66 -2.28
CA TRP A 411 2.85 23.20 -2.69
C TRP A 411 1.81 24.33 -2.62
N GLU A 412 1.80 25.07 -1.52
CA GLU A 412 0.84 26.14 -1.22
C GLU A 412 0.91 27.29 -2.25
N ASP A 413 2.11 27.76 -2.59
CA ASP A 413 2.28 28.93 -3.45
C ASP A 413 2.34 28.57 -4.95
N HIS A 414 2.79 27.36 -5.30
CA HIS A 414 3.10 27.01 -6.69
C HIS A 414 2.45 25.69 -7.13
N GLY A 415 2.73 24.60 -6.41
CA GLY A 415 2.39 23.23 -6.83
C GLY A 415 0.89 23.02 -7.02
N PHE A 416 0.09 23.45 -6.05
CA PHE A 416 -1.37 23.34 -6.09
C PHE A 416 -1.96 24.02 -7.34
N SER A 417 -1.59 25.28 -7.57
CA SER A 417 -2.08 26.07 -8.71
C SER A 417 -1.69 25.46 -10.05
N LEU A 418 -0.46 24.95 -10.16
CA LEU A 418 0.01 24.27 -11.37
C LEU A 418 -0.81 23.00 -11.65
N VAL A 419 -0.93 22.12 -10.66
CA VAL A 419 -1.64 20.84 -10.81
C VAL A 419 -3.11 21.10 -11.13
N ASN A 420 -3.78 21.97 -10.38
CA ASN A 420 -5.20 22.25 -10.57
C ASN A 420 -5.50 22.92 -11.92
N ARG A 421 -4.54 23.67 -12.49
CA ARG A 421 -4.68 24.26 -13.82
C ARG A 421 -4.54 23.22 -14.95
N LEU A 422 -3.71 22.19 -14.75
CA LEU A 422 -3.39 21.20 -15.79
C LEU A 422 -4.29 19.96 -15.73
N TYR A 423 -4.74 19.59 -14.54
CA TYR A 423 -5.74 18.56 -14.31
C TYR A 423 -6.66 19.02 -13.17
N PRO A 424 -7.80 19.64 -13.50
CA PRO A 424 -8.73 20.17 -12.50
C PRO A 424 -9.18 19.09 -11.51
N ASP A 425 -9.53 19.49 -10.28
CA ASP A 425 -10.01 18.65 -9.18
C ASP A 425 -8.96 17.73 -8.54
N VAL A 426 -7.99 17.20 -9.29
CA VAL A 426 -6.90 16.39 -8.70
C VAL A 426 -6.06 17.21 -7.72
N GLY A 427 -5.85 18.50 -8.01
CA GLY A 427 -5.14 19.42 -7.12
C GLY A 427 -5.82 19.56 -5.77
N GLN A 428 -7.16 19.68 -5.77
CA GLN A 428 -7.96 19.75 -4.55
C GLN A 428 -7.93 18.42 -3.77
N MET A 429 -8.08 17.29 -4.45
CA MET A 429 -8.01 15.97 -3.80
C MET A 429 -6.66 15.74 -3.11
N LEU A 430 -5.56 16.10 -3.77
CA LEU A 430 -4.22 16.00 -3.19
C LEU A 430 -4.02 16.95 -2.02
N ASP A 431 -4.47 18.20 -2.13
CA ASP A 431 -4.38 19.18 -1.04
C ASP A 431 -5.13 18.71 0.20
N GLU A 432 -6.37 18.26 0.05
CA GLU A 432 -7.18 17.72 1.14
C GLU A 432 -6.51 16.49 1.77
N LYS A 433 -5.89 15.62 0.96
CA LYS A 433 -5.13 14.44 1.46
C LYS A 433 -3.88 14.85 2.23
N PHE A 434 -3.09 15.81 1.74
CA PHE A 434 -1.90 16.31 2.43
C PHE A 434 -2.26 17.01 3.74
N GLN A 435 -3.25 17.88 3.73
CA GLN A 435 -3.74 18.54 4.94
C GLN A 435 -4.29 17.54 5.94
N MET A 436 -5.01 16.51 5.48
CA MET A 436 -5.52 15.48 6.37
C MET A 436 -4.37 14.71 7.04
N ALA A 437 -3.40 14.22 6.27
CA ALA A 437 -2.26 13.48 6.81
C ALA A 437 -1.42 14.34 7.78
N TYR A 438 -1.17 15.60 7.43
CA TYR A 438 -0.35 16.49 8.24
C TYR A 438 -1.03 16.85 9.57
N ASN A 439 -2.35 17.10 9.56
CA ASN A 439 -3.09 17.58 10.72
C ASN A 439 -3.71 16.47 11.58
N LEU A 440 -3.78 15.22 11.10
CA LEU A 440 -4.42 14.13 11.83
C LEU A 440 -3.80 13.94 13.22
N THR A 441 -4.64 14.04 14.25
CA THR A 441 -4.25 13.82 15.64
C THR A 441 -5.45 13.31 16.43
N TYR A 442 -5.19 12.40 17.35
CA TYR A 442 -6.15 12.00 18.39
C TYR A 442 -5.86 12.66 19.73
N ASN A 443 -4.88 13.56 19.76
CA ASN A 443 -4.31 14.18 20.96
C ASN A 443 -3.87 13.13 21.98
N THR A 444 -3.22 12.08 21.48
CA THR A 444 -2.74 10.96 22.28
C THR A 444 -1.29 10.64 21.95
N MET A 445 -0.53 10.19 22.94
CA MET A 445 0.80 9.63 22.79
C MET A 445 0.87 8.29 23.54
N ALA A 446 0.94 7.18 22.81
CA ALA A 446 0.76 5.84 23.38
C ALA A 446 -0.50 5.76 24.26
N THR A 447 -0.36 5.53 25.56
CA THR A 447 -1.48 5.46 26.52
C THR A 447 -1.92 6.82 27.07
N HIS A 448 -1.15 7.88 26.83
CA HIS A 448 -1.41 9.23 27.34
C HIS A 448 -2.43 9.96 26.46
N LYS A 449 -3.37 10.66 27.10
CA LYS A 449 -4.41 11.48 26.46
C LYS A 449 -4.13 12.97 26.64
N ASP A 450 -4.79 13.79 25.84
CA ASP A 450 -4.71 15.25 25.85
C ASP A 450 -3.27 15.79 25.60
N VAL A 451 -2.51 15.09 24.75
CA VAL A 451 -1.14 15.46 24.37
C VAL A 451 -1.13 16.13 23.01
N ASP A 452 -0.56 17.34 22.91
CA ASP A 452 -0.30 18.00 21.62
C ASP A 452 0.89 17.33 20.92
N THR A 453 0.61 16.63 19.83
CA THR A 453 1.59 15.91 19.02
C THR A 453 2.09 16.70 17.81
N SER A 454 1.68 17.96 17.64
CA SER A 454 1.99 18.78 16.47
C SER A 454 3.50 18.90 16.19
N MET A 455 4.31 19.06 17.24
CA MET A 455 5.76 19.12 17.12
C MET A 455 6.34 17.81 16.58
N LEU A 456 5.93 16.66 17.12
CA LEU A 456 6.41 15.36 16.67
C LEU A 456 6.00 15.07 15.22
N ARG A 457 4.74 15.34 14.86
CA ARG A 457 4.25 15.13 13.48
C ARG A 457 5.00 16.01 12.48
N ARG A 458 5.20 17.29 12.81
CA ARG A 458 5.98 18.22 11.98
C ARG A 458 7.45 17.78 11.87
N ALA A 459 8.03 17.27 12.95
CA ALA A 459 9.39 16.73 12.95
C ALA A 459 9.53 15.58 11.94
N ILE A 460 8.58 14.63 11.94
CA ILE A 460 8.55 13.49 11.02
C ILE A 460 8.42 13.97 9.58
N TRP A 461 7.48 14.88 9.32
CA TRP A 461 7.26 15.47 8.00
C TRP A 461 8.52 16.15 7.46
N ASN A 462 9.15 17.01 8.27
CA ASN A 462 10.35 17.74 7.88
C ASN A 462 11.57 16.81 7.71
N TYR A 463 11.68 15.75 8.52
CA TYR A 463 12.73 14.75 8.38
C TYR A 463 12.64 14.04 7.02
N ILE A 464 11.45 13.57 6.64
CA ILE A 464 11.25 12.91 5.34
C ILE A 464 11.59 13.88 4.20
N HIS A 465 11.15 15.14 4.27
CA HIS A 465 11.52 16.16 3.27
C HIS A 465 13.04 16.42 3.22
N CYS A 466 13.72 16.43 4.37
CA CYS A 466 15.17 16.57 4.47
C CYS A 466 15.90 15.43 3.73
N MET A 467 15.41 14.18 3.85
CA MET A 467 15.95 13.02 3.14
C MET A 467 15.92 13.19 1.61
N PHE A 468 14.93 13.92 1.10
CA PHE A 468 14.81 14.24 -0.33
C PHE A 468 15.42 15.61 -0.71
N GLY A 469 16.23 16.21 0.15
CA GLY A 469 16.98 17.43 -0.13
C GLY A 469 16.18 18.74 0.00
N ILE A 470 15.01 18.69 0.64
CA ILE A 470 14.13 19.85 0.84
C ILE A 470 14.42 20.49 2.20
N ARG A 471 14.75 21.79 2.20
CA ARG A 471 15.08 22.57 3.39
C ARG A 471 14.04 23.63 3.70
N TYR A 472 13.54 23.60 4.93
CA TYR A 472 12.71 24.66 5.50
C TYR A 472 13.59 25.75 6.11
N VAL A 473 13.46 27.00 5.63
CA VAL A 473 14.17 28.18 6.17
C VAL A 473 13.55 28.69 7.48
N ALA A 474 12.36 28.22 7.86
CA ALA A 474 11.71 28.62 9.10
C ALA A 474 12.35 27.96 10.33
N ARG A 475 12.32 28.68 11.48
CA ARG A 475 12.77 28.37 12.86
C ARG A 475 12.63 26.93 13.38
N TYR A 476 11.91 26.06 12.68
CA TYR A 476 11.30 24.82 13.14
C TYR A 476 12.03 23.53 12.73
N SER A 477 13.09 23.61 11.94
CA SER A 477 13.68 22.41 11.31
C SER A 477 14.72 21.68 12.15
N SER A 478 15.36 22.31 13.14
CA SER A 478 16.61 21.76 13.70
C SER A 478 16.55 21.17 15.11
N CYS A 479 15.61 21.57 15.96
CA CYS A 479 15.42 20.97 17.29
C CYS A 479 14.58 19.67 17.22
N ASP A 480 13.64 19.65 16.27
CA ASP A 480 12.62 18.61 16.05
C ASP A 480 13.23 17.27 15.56
N LEU A 481 14.33 17.31 14.79
CA LEU A 481 15.00 16.12 14.23
C LEU A 481 15.61 15.19 15.29
N SER A 482 15.99 15.76 16.43
CA SER A 482 16.57 15.02 17.55
C SER A 482 15.55 14.12 18.29
N LEU A 483 14.24 14.31 18.03
CA LEU A 483 13.16 13.47 18.56
C LEU A 483 13.05 12.12 17.84
N ILE A 484 13.72 11.97 16.69
CA ILE A 484 13.39 10.94 15.70
C ILE A 484 14.51 9.91 15.53
N LEU A 485 15.66 10.08 16.19
CA LEU A 485 16.86 9.23 16.03
C LEU A 485 16.59 7.72 16.01
N LYS A 486 15.66 7.21 16.84
CA LYS A 486 15.28 5.78 16.85
C LYS A 486 14.36 5.36 15.69
N CYS A 487 13.53 6.26 15.18
CA CYS A 487 12.62 6.00 14.06
C CYS A 487 13.27 6.23 12.69
N ARG A 488 14.47 6.83 12.64
CA ARG A 488 15.20 7.13 11.38
C ARG A 488 15.41 5.88 10.53
N VAL A 489 15.92 4.79 11.12
CA VAL A 489 16.20 3.52 10.42
C VAL A 489 14.94 3.02 9.71
N PHE A 490 13.83 3.00 10.44
CA PHE A 490 12.56 2.52 9.93
C PHE A 490 12.05 3.39 8.79
N MET A 491 12.01 4.72 8.96
CA MET A 491 11.54 5.61 7.89
C MET A 491 12.45 5.59 6.66
N LEU A 492 13.77 5.51 6.85
CA LEU A 492 14.75 5.32 5.77
C LEU A 492 14.48 4.02 5.03
N SER A 493 14.30 2.91 5.75
CA SER A 493 14.00 1.61 5.15
C SER A 493 12.72 1.68 4.32
N GLN A 494 11.66 2.29 4.83
CA GLN A 494 10.36 2.34 4.14
C GLN A 494 10.33 3.32 2.96
N HIS A 495 11.06 4.44 2.99
CA HIS A 495 10.96 5.45 1.92
C HIS A 495 12.06 5.31 0.86
N CYS A 496 13.16 4.64 1.18
CA CYS A 496 14.36 4.60 0.35
C CYS A 496 14.80 3.18 -0.03
N ARG A 497 14.39 2.14 0.70
CA ARG A 497 14.84 0.75 0.51
C ARG A 497 13.72 -0.27 0.64
N ASP A 498 12.53 0.06 0.13
CA ASP A 498 11.51 -0.95 -0.13
C ASP A 498 12.08 -1.96 -1.14
N ARG A 499 12.74 -3.01 -0.62
CA ARG A 499 13.44 -4.10 -1.31
C ARG A 499 13.86 -3.73 -2.74
N CYS A 500 14.74 -2.74 -2.90
CA CYS A 500 15.29 -2.40 -4.22
C CYS A 500 16.41 -3.36 -4.60
#